data_AF-A0A5M3XKI8-F1
#
_entry.id   AF-A0A5M3XKI8-F1
#
_cell.length_a   1.000
_cell.length_b   1.000
_cell.length_c   1.000
_cell.angle_alpha   90.00
_cell.angle_beta   90.00
_cell.angle_gamma   90.00
#
_symmetry.space_group_name_H-M   'P 1'
#
loop_
_entity.id
_entity.type
_entity.pdbx_description
1 polymer ?
#
loop_
_entity_poly.entity_id
_entity_poly.type
_entity_poly.pdbx_seq_one_letter_code
_entity_poly.pdbx_strand_id
1 'polypeptide(L)'
;MYSCSRTTVRRAIAQLTAEGLVLPVRRGGTKVRAQADRASVGLDTTAYRDDLGYYFSQAVQPWRALRTPTVQSGPCPPDVAPLLGLGFGEPVVIRDRVMGDPDTGKVMQLATSYLPADLADGTVLAQADTGPGGIYDRMENDLGWGSLDWEGAISARPATPEESELLGLEPGVPVLCVTRMTIATAGSAEGRVVEVNLTRRDASRFQVRYAINRQT
;
A
#
# COMPACT_ATOMS: atom_id res chain seq x y z
N MET A 1 -19.29 39.51 -7.81
CA MET A 1 -20.00 38.56 -6.92
C MET A 1 -20.93 37.75 -7.80
N TYR A 2 -20.88 36.41 -7.76
CA TYR A 2 -21.67 35.58 -8.69
C TYR A 2 -23.17 35.65 -8.35
N SER A 3 -24.05 35.79 -9.35
CA SER A 3 -25.51 35.83 -9.19
C SER A 3 -26.13 34.45 -8.90
N CYS A 4 -25.69 33.80 -7.83
CA CYS A 4 -26.10 32.45 -7.45
C CYS A 4 -26.76 32.43 -6.06
N SER A 5 -27.66 31.46 -5.83
CA SER A 5 -28.29 31.27 -4.52
C SER A 5 -27.27 30.85 -3.45
N ARG A 6 -27.53 31.20 -2.18
CA ARG A 6 -26.68 30.79 -1.04
C ARG A 6 -26.58 29.26 -0.90
N THR A 7 -27.64 28.54 -1.27
CA THR A 7 -27.67 27.07 -1.29
C THR A 7 -26.72 26.52 -2.36
N THR A 8 -26.70 27.12 -3.55
CA THR A 8 -25.77 26.77 -4.63
C THR A 8 -24.32 26.95 -4.20
N VAL A 9 -23.99 28.09 -3.59
CA VAL A 9 -22.64 28.39 -3.08
C VAL A 9 -22.22 27.36 -2.02
N ARG A 10 -23.10 26.99 -1.09
CA ARG A 10 -22.81 25.98 -0.07
C ARG A 10 -22.55 24.59 -0.67
N ARG A 11 -23.33 24.17 -1.67
CA ARG A 11 -23.10 22.88 -2.36
C ARG A 11 -21.77 22.87 -3.09
N ALA A 12 -21.42 23.96 -3.77
CA ALA A 12 -20.13 24.09 -4.45
C ALA A 12 -18.96 24.01 -3.45
N ILE A 13 -19.03 24.73 -2.32
CA ILE A 13 -18.00 24.65 -1.29
C ILE A 13 -17.92 23.23 -0.69
N ALA A 14 -19.05 22.60 -0.41
CA ALA A 14 -19.07 21.23 0.11
C ALA A 14 -18.43 20.23 -0.87
N GLN A 15 -18.69 20.40 -2.17
CA GLN A 15 -18.06 19.59 -3.22
C GLN A 15 -16.55 19.83 -3.29
N LEU A 16 -16.10 21.10 -3.30
CA LEU A 16 -14.68 21.43 -3.27
C LEU A 16 -13.97 20.91 -2.00
N THR A 17 -14.67 20.88 -0.87
CA THR A 17 -14.16 20.28 0.37
C THR A 17 -14.06 18.76 0.25
N ALA A 18 -15.07 18.09 -0.34
CA ALA A 18 -15.05 16.66 -0.58
C ALA A 18 -13.95 16.24 -1.58
N GLU A 19 -13.68 17.08 -2.58
CA GLU A 19 -12.57 16.94 -3.54
C GLU A 19 -11.20 17.32 -2.93
N GLY A 20 -11.18 17.78 -1.68
CA GLY A 20 -9.95 18.17 -1.00
C GLY A 20 -9.30 19.44 -1.54
N LEU A 21 -9.99 20.29 -2.31
CA LEU A 21 -9.44 21.52 -2.88
C LEU A 21 -9.46 22.70 -1.89
N VAL A 22 -10.37 22.66 -0.92
CA VAL A 22 -10.53 23.71 0.09
C VAL A 22 -10.77 23.13 1.48
N LEU A 23 -10.35 23.87 2.51
CA LEU A 23 -10.46 23.49 3.92
C LEU A 23 -11.37 24.47 4.69
N PRO A 24 -12.36 23.99 5.44
CA PRO A 24 -13.12 24.84 6.35
C PRO A 24 -12.26 25.21 7.57
N VAL A 25 -12.11 26.51 7.84
CA VAL A 25 -11.36 27.03 8.99
C VAL A 25 -12.34 27.59 10.02
N ARG A 26 -12.25 27.10 11.26
CA ARG A 26 -13.12 27.56 12.35
C ARG A 26 -12.97 29.08 12.53
N ARG A 27 -14.08 29.82 12.39
CA ARG A 27 -14.12 31.32 12.41
C ARG A 27 -13.26 32.02 11.35
N GLY A 28 -12.76 31.28 10.34
CA GLY A 28 -11.90 31.80 9.27
C GLY A 28 -12.46 31.62 7.84
N GLY A 29 -13.69 31.12 7.71
CA GLY A 29 -14.31 30.84 6.41
C GLY A 29 -13.75 29.58 5.75
N THR A 30 -13.71 29.55 4.42
CA THR A 30 -13.13 28.46 3.63
C THR A 30 -11.84 28.95 2.99
N LYS A 31 -10.73 28.25 3.19
CA LYS A 31 -9.43 28.58 2.57
C LYS A 31 -9.10 27.59 1.47
N VAL A 32 -8.46 28.07 0.40
CA VAL A 32 -7.83 27.19 -0.60
C VAL A 32 -6.82 26.31 0.13
N ARG A 33 -6.85 25.01 -0.12
CA ARG A 33 -5.80 24.13 0.37
C ARG A 33 -4.52 24.56 -0.35
N ALA A 34 -3.55 25.08 0.40
CA ALA A 34 -2.21 25.18 -0.14
C ALA A 34 -1.77 23.74 -0.48
N GLN A 35 -1.59 23.44 -1.77
CA GLN A 35 -0.57 22.47 -2.13
C GLN A 35 0.71 23.10 -1.62
N ALA A 36 1.10 22.76 -0.39
CA ALA A 36 2.45 23.04 0.02
C ALA A 36 3.35 22.50 -1.11
N ASP A 37 4.45 23.19 -1.39
CA ASP A 37 5.59 22.63 -2.13
C ASP A 37 6.08 21.43 -1.32
N ARG A 38 5.30 20.34 -1.34
CA ARG A 38 5.55 19.14 -0.57
C ARG A 38 6.61 18.46 -1.38
N ALA A 39 7.83 18.44 -0.85
CA ALA A 39 8.89 17.57 -1.33
C ALA A 39 8.28 16.19 -1.56
N SER A 40 8.00 15.90 -2.83
CA SER A 40 7.29 14.70 -3.24
C SER A 40 8.25 13.54 -3.09
N VAL A 41 7.85 12.49 -2.38
CA VAL A 41 8.67 11.29 -2.29
C VAL A 41 8.42 10.48 -3.55
N GLY A 42 9.45 10.38 -4.40
CA GLY A 42 9.42 9.57 -5.61
C GLY A 42 9.64 8.10 -5.26
N LEU A 43 8.68 7.26 -5.62
CA LEU A 43 8.79 5.81 -5.57
C LEU A 43 9.24 5.33 -6.94
N ASP A 44 10.40 4.71 -7.03
CA ASP A 44 10.74 3.91 -8.21
C ASP A 44 10.00 2.55 -8.18
N THR A 45 10.18 1.75 -9.22
CA THR A 45 9.54 0.42 -9.36
C THR A 45 10.54 -0.73 -9.32
N THR A 46 11.74 -0.50 -8.76
CA THR A 46 12.81 -1.49 -8.71
C THR A 46 12.71 -2.30 -7.42
N ALA A 47 12.90 -3.63 -7.55
CA ALA A 47 13.13 -4.50 -6.42
C ALA A 47 14.60 -4.41 -5.99
N TYR A 48 14.82 -4.11 -4.72
CA TYR A 48 16.13 -4.09 -4.09
C TYR A 48 16.15 -5.14 -2.98
N ARG A 49 17.35 -5.51 -2.53
CA ARG A 49 17.55 -6.45 -1.44
C ARG A 49 18.71 -6.00 -0.56
N ASP A 50 18.51 -6.08 0.74
CA ASP A 50 19.54 -5.94 1.77
C ASP A 50 19.37 -7.04 2.85
N ASP A 51 20.06 -6.92 3.98
CA ASP A 51 20.00 -7.90 5.07
C ASP A 51 18.61 -8.02 5.73
N LEU A 52 17.71 -7.05 5.50
CA LEU A 52 16.33 -7.07 5.97
C LEU A 52 15.36 -7.70 4.95
N GLY A 53 15.84 -8.01 3.75
CA GLY A 53 15.08 -8.67 2.69
C GLY A 53 14.77 -7.76 1.52
N TYR A 54 13.77 -8.16 0.72
CA TYR A 54 13.35 -7.36 -0.44
C TYR A 54 12.52 -6.15 -0.04
N TYR A 55 12.81 -5.03 -0.69
CA TYR A 55 12.04 -3.80 -0.62
C TYR A 55 11.92 -3.17 -2.01
N PHE A 56 10.95 -2.28 -2.17
CA PHE A 56 10.55 -1.79 -3.50
C PHE A 56 10.49 -0.28 -3.48
N SER A 57 11.48 0.30 -4.13
CA SER A 57 11.97 1.67 -4.01
C SER A 57 12.93 1.98 -2.86
N GLN A 58 14.01 2.67 -3.17
CA GLN A 58 14.96 3.18 -2.16
C GLN A 58 14.29 4.12 -1.16
N ALA A 59 13.24 4.84 -1.58
CA ALA A 59 12.51 5.75 -0.70
C ALA A 59 11.81 5.06 0.47
N VAL A 60 11.52 3.75 0.37
CA VAL A 60 10.87 2.99 1.43
C VAL A 60 11.85 2.23 2.31
N GLN A 61 13.12 2.09 1.88
CA GLN A 61 14.14 1.32 2.59
C GLN A 61 14.31 1.73 4.06
N PRO A 62 14.28 3.03 4.44
CA PRO A 62 14.46 3.42 5.83
C PRO A 62 13.27 3.08 6.73
N TRP A 63 12.11 2.74 6.17
CA TRP A 63 10.90 2.56 6.97
C TRP A 63 10.89 1.22 7.69
N ARG A 64 10.33 1.21 8.89
CA ARG A 64 10.18 0.02 9.73
C ARG A 64 8.73 -0.13 10.16
N ALA A 65 8.37 -1.34 10.59
CA ALA A 65 7.08 -1.56 11.21
C ALA A 65 7.03 -0.75 12.52
N LEU A 66 6.06 0.16 12.64
CA LEU A 66 5.89 1.02 13.83
C LEU A 66 5.12 0.33 14.96
N ARG A 67 4.56 -0.85 14.68
CA ARG A 67 3.92 -1.75 15.63
C ARG A 67 4.12 -3.18 15.17
N THR A 68 3.93 -4.14 16.08
CA THR A 68 3.98 -5.57 15.74
C THR A 68 3.00 -5.87 14.59
N PRO A 69 3.47 -6.52 13.51
CA PRO A 69 2.59 -6.96 12.43
C PRO A 69 1.48 -7.87 12.97
N THR A 70 0.25 -7.67 12.49
CA THR A 70 -0.85 -8.58 12.80
C THR A 70 -0.93 -9.64 11.72
N VAL A 71 -1.22 -10.88 12.12
CA VAL A 71 -1.35 -12.01 11.22
C VAL A 71 -2.61 -12.78 11.59
N GLN A 72 -3.43 -13.08 10.60
CA GLN A 72 -4.68 -13.82 10.78
C GLN A 72 -4.99 -14.62 9.53
N SER A 73 -5.68 -15.75 9.68
CA SER A 73 -6.25 -16.48 8.54
C SER A 73 -7.70 -16.03 8.34
N GLY A 74 -8.12 -15.90 7.08
CA GLY A 74 -9.47 -15.46 6.74
C GLY A 74 -9.81 -15.69 5.28
N PRO A 75 -11.07 -15.43 4.87
CA PRO A 75 -11.44 -15.53 3.47
C PRO A 75 -10.69 -14.49 2.62
N CYS A 76 -10.24 -14.88 1.44
CA CYS A 76 -9.61 -13.98 0.49
C CYS A 76 -10.59 -12.87 0.05
N PRO A 77 -10.19 -11.59 0.09
CA PRO A 77 -11.02 -10.51 -0.44
C PRO A 77 -11.37 -10.73 -1.92
N PRO A 78 -12.60 -10.40 -2.37
CA PRO A 78 -13.04 -10.66 -3.74
C PRO A 78 -12.20 -9.99 -4.83
N ASP A 79 -11.59 -8.85 -4.54
CA ASP A 79 -10.70 -8.12 -5.45
C ASP A 79 -9.28 -8.70 -5.50
N VAL A 80 -8.88 -9.48 -4.49
CA VAL A 80 -7.57 -10.14 -4.39
C VAL A 80 -7.61 -11.58 -4.92
N ALA A 81 -8.72 -12.29 -4.73
CA ALA A 81 -8.84 -13.70 -5.12
C ALA A 81 -8.45 -13.99 -6.58
N PRO A 82 -8.91 -13.21 -7.59
CA PRO A 82 -8.50 -13.44 -8.98
C PRO A 82 -7.00 -13.27 -9.22
N LEU A 83 -6.35 -12.37 -8.47
CA LEU A 83 -4.90 -12.12 -8.59
C LEU A 83 -4.09 -13.28 -8.02
N LEU A 84 -4.60 -13.95 -6.97
CA LEU A 84 -3.99 -15.16 -6.40
C LEU A 84 -4.36 -16.44 -7.17
N GLY A 85 -5.26 -16.36 -8.16
CA GLY A 85 -5.81 -17.54 -8.83
C GLY A 85 -6.71 -18.40 -7.92
N LEU A 86 -7.31 -17.79 -6.89
CA LEU A 86 -8.17 -18.46 -5.92
C LEU A 86 -9.65 -18.28 -6.26
N GLY A 87 -10.46 -19.26 -5.87
CA GLY A 87 -11.91 -19.18 -5.85
C GLY A 87 -12.45 -18.24 -4.77
N PHE A 88 -13.73 -17.90 -4.87
CA PHE A 88 -14.40 -17.01 -3.92
C PHE A 88 -14.40 -17.59 -2.51
N GLY A 89 -13.90 -16.81 -1.55
CA GLY A 89 -13.89 -17.18 -0.13
C GLY A 89 -12.83 -18.22 0.25
N GLU A 90 -11.98 -18.64 -0.67
CA GLU A 90 -10.84 -19.49 -0.33
C GLU A 90 -9.91 -18.80 0.68
N PRO A 91 -9.34 -19.56 1.63
CA PRO A 91 -8.62 -18.99 2.75
C PRO A 91 -7.24 -18.44 2.34
N VAL A 92 -6.84 -17.37 3.01
CA VAL A 92 -5.52 -16.75 2.92
C VAL A 92 -5.00 -16.41 4.32
N VAL A 93 -3.68 -16.37 4.45
CA VAL A 93 -3.01 -15.70 5.55
C VAL A 93 -2.92 -14.21 5.21
N ILE A 94 -3.45 -13.36 6.09
CA ILE A 94 -3.50 -11.90 5.96
C ILE A 94 -2.50 -11.32 6.96
N ARG A 95 -1.51 -10.59 6.45
CA ARG A 95 -0.50 -9.89 7.25
C ARG A 95 -0.61 -8.39 7.07
N ASP A 96 -0.94 -7.67 8.14
CA ASP A 96 -1.02 -6.20 8.13
C ASP A 96 0.17 -5.56 8.82
N ARG A 97 0.73 -4.55 8.16
CA ARG A 97 1.90 -3.80 8.60
C ARG A 97 1.65 -2.31 8.48
N VAL A 98 1.91 -1.58 9.57
CA VAL A 98 1.95 -0.12 9.60
C VAL A 98 3.42 0.29 9.55
N MET A 99 3.86 0.79 8.40
CA MET A 99 5.25 1.12 8.12
C MET A 99 5.46 2.63 8.19
N GLY A 100 6.59 3.03 8.75
CA GLY A 100 6.92 4.45 8.84
C GLY A 100 8.34 4.70 9.29
N ASP A 101 8.61 5.96 9.58
CA ASP A 101 9.90 6.42 10.06
C ASP A 101 10.04 6.07 11.55
N PRO A 102 11.02 5.22 11.93
CA PRO A 102 11.19 4.78 13.31
C PRO A 102 11.62 5.91 14.26
N ASP A 103 12.28 6.97 13.75
CA ASP A 103 12.78 8.07 14.57
C ASP A 103 11.66 9.06 14.91
N THR A 104 10.76 9.31 13.95
CA THR A 104 9.65 10.27 14.12
C THR A 104 8.33 9.62 14.52
N GLY A 105 8.22 8.30 14.38
CA GLY A 105 6.96 7.55 14.56
C GLY A 105 5.91 7.87 13.49
N LYS A 106 6.29 8.59 12.42
CA LYS A 106 5.35 9.01 11.38
C LYS A 106 5.03 7.84 10.46
N VAL A 107 3.75 7.47 10.39
CA VAL A 107 3.25 6.48 9.44
C VAL A 107 3.42 7.00 8.01
N MET A 108 4.05 6.19 7.16
CA MET A 108 4.28 6.52 5.75
C MET A 108 3.53 5.58 4.80
N GLN A 109 3.24 4.36 5.25
CA GLN A 109 2.64 3.33 4.42
C GLN A 109 1.86 2.32 5.26
N LEU A 110 0.69 1.92 4.76
CA LEU A 110 -0.03 0.74 5.20
C LEU A 110 0.24 -0.37 4.19
N ALA A 111 0.58 -1.57 4.64
CA ALA A 111 0.87 -2.70 3.77
C ALA A 111 0.13 -3.95 4.27
N THR A 112 -0.68 -4.54 3.39
CA THR A 112 -1.36 -5.81 3.64
C THR A 112 -0.84 -6.84 2.66
N SER A 113 -0.38 -7.98 3.16
CA SER A 113 0.03 -9.12 2.34
C SER A 113 -1.01 -10.22 2.47
N TYR A 114 -1.49 -10.75 1.35
CA TYR A 114 -2.37 -11.91 1.26
C TYR A 114 -1.57 -13.07 0.67
N LEU A 115 -1.48 -14.17 1.41
CA LEU A 115 -0.78 -15.38 0.99
C LEU A 115 -1.79 -16.53 0.90
N PRO A 116 -1.80 -17.35 -0.17
CA PRO A 116 -2.63 -18.54 -0.24
C PRO A 116 -2.42 -19.43 0.99
N ALA A 117 -3.50 -19.82 1.67
CA ALA A 117 -3.39 -20.54 2.94
C ALA A 117 -2.73 -21.92 2.77
N ASP A 118 -2.94 -22.59 1.62
CA ASP A 118 -2.30 -23.87 1.28
C ASP A 118 -0.77 -23.77 1.21
N LEU A 119 -0.23 -22.57 0.99
CA LEU A 119 1.20 -22.29 0.98
C LEU A 119 1.71 -21.73 2.32
N ALA A 120 0.91 -20.90 3.00
CA ALA A 120 1.38 -20.14 4.15
C ALA A 120 1.05 -20.79 5.51
N ASP A 121 -0.05 -21.51 5.64
CA ASP A 121 -0.48 -22.09 6.92
C ASP A 121 0.54 -23.11 7.44
N GLY A 122 0.78 -23.10 8.75
CA GLY A 122 1.77 -23.97 9.40
C GLY A 122 3.23 -23.61 9.14
N THR A 123 3.51 -22.57 8.34
CA THR A 123 4.86 -22.07 8.09
C THR A 123 5.18 -20.82 8.92
N VAL A 124 6.44 -20.39 8.86
CA VAL A 124 6.88 -19.11 9.43
C VAL A 124 6.17 -17.89 8.82
N LEU A 125 5.60 -18.02 7.61
CA LEU A 125 4.83 -16.95 6.95
C LEU A 125 3.53 -16.61 7.68
N ALA A 126 3.04 -17.49 8.55
CA ALA A 126 1.89 -17.24 9.42
C ALA A 126 2.25 -16.62 10.78
N GLN A 127 3.52 -16.26 11.01
CA GLN A 127 4.01 -15.70 12.28
C GLN A 127 4.29 -14.20 12.20
N ALA A 128 3.99 -13.42 13.25
CA ALA A 128 4.21 -11.96 13.22
C ALA A 128 5.68 -11.59 12.92
N ASP A 129 6.62 -12.33 13.49
CA ASP A 129 8.05 -12.28 13.16
C ASP A 129 8.41 -13.45 12.23
N THR A 130 8.95 -13.12 11.05
CA THR A 130 9.36 -14.10 10.05
C THR A 130 10.87 -14.35 10.06
N GLY A 131 11.60 -13.68 10.94
CA GLY A 131 13.06 -13.69 10.98
C GLY A 131 13.71 -12.79 9.90
N PRO A 132 15.05 -12.84 9.82
CA PRO A 132 15.85 -12.05 8.87
C PRO A 132 15.44 -12.30 7.41
N GLY A 133 15.54 -11.24 6.59
CA GLY A 133 15.14 -11.29 5.18
C GLY A 133 13.62 -11.23 4.92
N GLY A 134 12.80 -11.28 5.97
CA GLY A 134 11.35 -11.18 5.85
C GLY A 134 10.71 -12.37 5.11
N ILE A 135 9.46 -12.20 4.68
CA ILE A 135 8.69 -13.27 4.04
C ILE A 135 9.34 -13.81 2.76
N TYR A 136 9.93 -12.94 1.93
CA TYR A 136 10.48 -13.34 0.62
C TYR A 136 11.68 -14.27 0.78
N ASP A 137 12.61 -13.98 1.70
CA ASP A 137 13.74 -14.86 1.94
C ASP A 137 13.29 -16.22 2.48
N ARG A 138 12.21 -16.28 3.28
CA ARG A 138 11.62 -17.55 3.72
C ARG A 138 11.05 -18.34 2.53
N MET A 139 10.37 -17.66 1.60
CA MET A 139 9.83 -18.27 0.38
C MET A 139 10.95 -18.86 -0.49
N GLU A 140 11.98 -18.06 -0.79
CA GLU A 140 13.07 -18.46 -1.69
C GLU A 140 13.94 -19.58 -1.09
N ASN A 141 14.32 -19.44 0.19
CA ASN A 141 15.41 -20.23 0.76
C ASN A 141 14.94 -21.36 1.68
N ASP A 142 13.83 -21.17 2.41
CA ASP A 142 13.41 -22.13 3.44
C ASP A 142 12.26 -23.03 2.98
N LEU A 143 11.30 -22.46 2.25
CA LEU A 143 10.08 -23.15 1.83
C LEU A 143 10.24 -23.83 0.46
N GLY A 144 11.37 -23.63 -0.21
CA GLY A 144 11.70 -24.27 -1.48
C GLY A 144 10.83 -23.79 -2.63
N TRP A 145 10.41 -22.51 -2.62
CA TRP A 145 9.65 -21.89 -3.71
C TRP A 145 10.56 -21.26 -4.77
N GLY A 146 11.89 -21.27 -4.54
CA GLY A 146 12.87 -20.79 -5.52
C GLY A 146 12.75 -19.30 -5.81
N SER A 147 13.31 -18.87 -6.94
CA SER A 147 13.33 -17.47 -7.35
C SER A 147 11.95 -16.85 -7.47
N LEU A 148 11.86 -15.55 -7.18
CA LEU A 148 10.62 -14.78 -7.26
C LEU A 148 10.68 -13.71 -8.36
N ASP A 149 9.57 -13.55 -9.07
CA ASP A 149 9.29 -12.40 -9.93
C ASP A 149 8.17 -11.55 -9.35
N TRP A 150 8.09 -10.29 -9.81
CA TRP A 150 7.07 -9.36 -9.36
C TRP A 150 6.39 -8.63 -10.50
N GLU A 151 5.07 -8.54 -10.40
CA GLU A 151 4.26 -7.68 -11.26
C GLU A 151 3.53 -6.64 -10.40
N GLY A 152 3.55 -5.38 -10.82
CA GLY A 152 3.00 -4.27 -10.06
C GLY A 152 1.95 -3.50 -10.84
N ALA A 153 0.85 -3.13 -10.17
CA ALA A 153 -0.14 -2.19 -10.67
C ALA A 153 -0.27 -1.01 -9.70
N ILE A 154 -0.43 0.19 -10.26
CA ILE A 154 -0.57 1.44 -9.51
C ILE A 154 -1.95 2.02 -9.79
N SER A 155 -2.65 2.41 -8.74
CA SER A 155 -3.96 3.07 -8.84
C SER A 155 -4.12 4.11 -7.73
N ALA A 156 -5.24 4.83 -7.75
CA ALA A 156 -5.62 5.74 -6.68
C ALA A 156 -7.12 5.61 -6.42
N ARG A 157 -7.51 5.79 -5.15
CA ARG A 157 -8.91 5.80 -4.73
C ARG A 157 -9.10 6.66 -3.47
N PRO A 158 -10.34 7.05 -3.12
CA PRO A 158 -10.61 7.64 -1.82
C PRO A 158 -10.07 6.77 -0.68
N ALA A 159 -9.51 7.40 0.33
CA ALA A 159 -9.10 6.74 1.56
C ALA A 159 -10.33 6.21 2.32
N THR A 160 -10.22 5.05 2.94
CA THR A 160 -11.21 4.64 3.96
C THR A 160 -11.01 5.47 5.23
N PRO A 161 -12.01 5.56 6.13
CA PRO A 161 -11.85 6.27 7.41
C PRO A 161 -10.64 5.78 8.22
N GLU A 162 -10.43 4.47 8.28
CA GLU A 162 -9.29 3.86 8.97
C GLU A 162 -7.95 4.23 8.32
N GLU A 163 -7.87 4.22 6.99
CA GLU A 163 -6.67 4.64 6.28
C GLU A 163 -6.38 6.13 6.50
N SER A 164 -7.41 6.98 6.49
CA SER A 164 -7.27 8.41 6.79
C SER A 164 -6.73 8.64 8.20
N GLU A 165 -7.23 7.91 9.18
CA GLU A 165 -6.75 8.01 10.56
C GLU A 165 -5.29 7.54 10.69
N LEU A 166 -4.98 6.33 10.23
CA LEU A 166 -3.65 5.74 10.38
C LEU A 166 -2.56 6.49 9.61
N LEU A 167 -2.87 6.98 8.40
CA LEU A 167 -1.91 7.76 7.60
C LEU A 167 -1.89 9.25 7.96
N GLY A 168 -2.76 9.70 8.87
CA GLY A 168 -2.90 11.12 9.22
C GLY A 168 -3.29 11.97 8.01
N LEU A 169 -4.20 11.47 7.17
CA LEU A 169 -4.63 12.15 5.96
C LEU A 169 -5.58 13.29 6.29
N GLU A 170 -5.39 14.38 5.56
CA GLU A 170 -6.37 15.45 5.54
C GLU A 170 -7.66 15.00 4.84
N PRO A 171 -8.83 15.59 5.18
CA PRO A 171 -10.09 15.25 4.53
C PRO A 171 -10.03 15.37 3.00
N GLY A 172 -10.53 14.36 2.29
CA GLY A 172 -10.57 14.32 0.83
C GLY A 172 -9.26 13.91 0.16
N VAL A 173 -8.17 13.69 0.91
CA VAL A 173 -6.92 13.18 0.33
C VAL A 173 -7.06 11.70 -0.03
N PRO A 174 -6.85 11.31 -1.31
CA PRO A 174 -6.90 9.92 -1.71
C PRO A 174 -5.65 9.15 -1.26
N VAL A 175 -5.71 7.83 -1.35
CA VAL A 175 -4.54 6.95 -1.20
C VAL A 175 -3.97 6.56 -2.55
N LEU A 176 -2.65 6.59 -2.66
CA LEU A 176 -1.91 5.95 -3.74
C LEU A 176 -1.78 4.47 -3.40
N CYS A 177 -2.34 3.61 -4.26
CA CYS A 177 -2.38 2.18 -4.09
C CYS A 177 -1.34 1.53 -5.01
N VAL A 178 -0.50 0.66 -4.45
CA VAL A 178 0.35 -0.24 -5.25
C VAL A 178 -0.02 -1.67 -4.89
N THR A 179 -0.53 -2.40 -5.87
CA THR A 179 -0.79 -3.83 -5.81
C THR A 179 0.40 -4.54 -6.43
N ARG A 180 0.99 -5.50 -5.74
CA ARG A 180 2.10 -6.30 -6.25
C ARG A 180 1.80 -7.77 -6.11
N MET A 181 1.92 -8.49 -7.21
CA MET A 181 1.91 -9.95 -7.24
C MET A 181 3.35 -10.43 -7.13
N THR A 182 3.59 -11.41 -6.27
CA THR A 182 4.85 -12.16 -6.23
C THR A 182 4.61 -13.53 -6.81
N ILE A 183 5.39 -13.88 -7.83
CA ILE A 183 5.25 -15.10 -8.61
C ILE A 183 6.48 -15.96 -8.34
N ALA A 184 6.28 -17.20 -7.92
CA ALA A 184 7.39 -18.16 -7.85
C ALA A 184 7.73 -18.65 -9.26
N THR A 185 8.98 -18.55 -9.67
CA THR A 185 9.46 -18.93 -11.01
C THR A 185 10.25 -20.23 -11.03
N ALA A 186 10.36 -20.89 -9.88
CA ALA A 186 11.00 -22.18 -9.72
C ALA A 186 10.43 -22.94 -8.51
N GLY A 187 11.02 -24.08 -8.19
CA GLY A 187 10.74 -24.81 -6.95
C GLY A 187 9.34 -25.40 -6.87
N SER A 188 8.88 -25.65 -5.64
CA SER A 188 7.62 -26.37 -5.38
C SER A 188 6.35 -25.56 -5.67
N ALA A 189 6.47 -24.25 -5.86
CA ALA A 189 5.35 -23.33 -6.13
C ALA A 189 5.44 -22.68 -7.53
N GLU A 190 6.26 -23.20 -8.43
CA GLU A 190 6.52 -22.63 -9.76
C GLU A 190 5.23 -22.28 -10.51
N GLY A 191 5.19 -21.07 -11.09
CA GLY A 191 4.08 -20.53 -11.85
C GLY A 191 2.91 -20.00 -11.00
N ARG A 192 2.97 -20.12 -9.68
CA ARG A 192 1.91 -19.61 -8.79
C ARG A 192 2.20 -18.20 -8.32
N VAL A 193 1.13 -17.41 -8.16
CA VAL A 193 1.18 -16.18 -7.36
C VAL A 193 1.14 -16.58 -5.88
N VAL A 194 2.25 -16.36 -5.18
CA VAL A 194 2.46 -16.77 -3.79
C VAL A 194 2.17 -15.65 -2.79
N GLU A 195 2.07 -14.40 -3.26
CA GLU A 195 1.64 -13.25 -2.47
C GLU A 195 0.95 -12.22 -3.36
N VAL A 196 -0.11 -11.59 -2.84
CA VAL A 196 -0.55 -10.27 -3.28
C VAL A 196 -0.32 -9.26 -2.16
N ASN A 197 0.53 -8.27 -2.41
CA ASN A 197 0.82 -7.17 -1.49
C ASN A 197 0.10 -5.89 -1.91
N LEU A 198 -0.70 -5.31 -1.00
CA LEU A 198 -1.40 -4.05 -1.19
C LEU A 198 -0.81 -2.97 -0.29
N THR A 199 -0.10 -2.02 -0.87
CA THR A 199 0.39 -0.84 -0.16
C THR A 199 -0.47 0.39 -0.41
N ARG A 200 -0.74 1.17 0.64
CA ARG A 200 -1.49 2.43 0.59
C ARG A 200 -0.66 3.54 1.23
N ARG A 201 -0.58 4.68 0.55
CA ARG A 201 0.19 5.86 0.98
C ARG A 201 -0.58 7.15 0.69
N ASP A 202 -0.18 8.25 1.34
CA ASP A 202 -0.72 9.59 1.09
C ASP A 202 -0.45 10.04 -0.37
N ALA A 203 -1.48 10.07 -1.22
CA ALA A 203 -1.36 10.44 -2.63
C ALA A 203 -0.97 11.92 -2.84
N SER A 204 -1.09 12.76 -1.81
CA SER A 204 -0.65 14.16 -1.87
C SER A 204 0.85 14.34 -1.62
N ARG A 205 1.57 13.26 -1.24
CA ARG A 205 3.00 13.27 -0.91
C ARG A 205 3.83 12.31 -1.73
N PHE A 206 3.23 11.20 -2.16
CA PHE A 206 3.92 10.15 -2.90
C PHE A 206 3.55 10.19 -4.38
N GLN A 207 4.56 9.96 -5.22
CA GLN A 207 4.40 9.80 -6.66
C GLN A 207 5.25 8.63 -7.14
N VAL A 208 4.83 7.96 -8.22
CA VAL A 208 5.65 6.91 -8.84
C VAL A 208 6.47 7.49 -9.98
N ARG A 209 7.77 7.21 -9.99
CA ARG A 209 8.72 7.61 -11.03
C ARG A 209 9.19 6.35 -11.75
N TYR A 210 9.10 6.37 -13.07
CA TYR A 210 9.61 5.29 -13.91
C TYR A 210 10.29 5.87 -15.15
N ALA A 211 11.25 5.12 -15.70
CA ALA A 211 11.91 5.50 -16.93
C ALA A 211 10.97 5.27 -18.12
N ILE A 212 10.84 6.27 -18.98
CA ILE A 212 10.17 6.12 -20.28
C ILE A 212 11.25 5.78 -21.30
N ASN A 213 11.30 4.50 -21.70
CA ASN A 213 12.25 4.03 -22.69
C ASN A 213 11.64 4.11 -24.10
N ARG A 214 12.44 4.54 -25.08
CA ARG A 214 12.04 4.55 -26.48
C ARG A 214 12.14 3.13 -27.05
N GLN A 215 11.07 2.63 -27.64
CA GLN A 215 11.14 1.40 -28.44
C GLN A 215 11.98 1.70 -29.69
N THR A 216 13.12 1.03 -29.82
CA THR A 216 13.99 1.05 -31.00
C THR A 216 13.60 -0.05 -31.97
#